data_AF-A0A0D0ABI6-F1
#
_entry.id   AF-A0A0D0ABI6-F1
#
_cell.length_a   1.000
_cell.length_b   1.000
_cell.length_c   1.000
_cell.angle_alpha   90.00
_cell.angle_beta   90.00
_cell.angle_gamma   90.00
#
_symmetry.space_group_name_H-M   'P 1'
#
loop_
_entity.id
_entity.type
_entity.pdbx_description
1 polymer ?
#
loop_
_entity_poly.entity_id
_entity_poly.type
_entity_poly.pdbx_seq_one_letter_code
_entity_poly.pdbx_strand_id
1 'polypeptide(L)'
;MDVDLKAFPNLPAPFLLRLAETLGPFIKIMDLTGHTKLDHSTLGQVTTSLCVRPAPTIHFPYTQLLDVNLTGCNALTTQALHNLVNHSPFLRSLCVKGLKAADNTTFDFLAHCPHLTSLDMSRCSNINGDGLHRYANDVLRRHGQLALKELRLCGLEGIYDDVLRVLGRAAPSLEILDLSYSRSLHNSALEAFVACTEEEKLTECVVLTAREAGREARDSGRYRRRITRLRHLSLSNCRLLTDIACSNLAYAVPRLELLELAGIGTAMKDEGLVRLLETTPLIRKLDLEDDADITDAVLSALTPSPPEGTGSGSTQPPQTGQALEHLVVSFAVGLSNEAFLPLICNCPRLKVLEADGTSISGVVLKEFVRQGRERKASDATLVAIDCRAVGEDSVKDVSATTRPRKGWRAWDARKLAYLDGRDKEELKVGQDECDEKRIVLKSFYNWQTVDAVRAARERYRRNSRRADNGSSDNLEDVTQNWGRMRWWTPSIGRRSSPGFNTPGEAVSDRGGCVVT
;
A
#
# COMPACT_ATOMS: atom_id res chain seq x y z
N MET A 1 -19.06 22.61 1.04
CA MET A 1 -18.81 22.27 -0.38
C MET A 1 -17.43 21.66 -0.45
N ASP A 2 -17.25 20.68 -1.34
CA ASP A 2 -16.00 19.93 -1.43
C ASP A 2 -15.29 20.31 -2.73
N VAL A 3 -14.02 20.65 -2.65
CA VAL A 3 -13.19 21.03 -3.79
C VAL A 3 -12.21 19.89 -4.05
N ASP A 4 -12.65 18.93 -4.87
CA ASP A 4 -11.79 17.87 -5.39
C ASP A 4 -11.24 18.29 -6.76
N LEU A 5 -9.97 18.71 -6.77
CA LEU A 5 -9.25 19.10 -7.99
C LEU A 5 -8.23 18.05 -8.41
N LYS A 6 -8.29 16.84 -7.86
CA LYS A 6 -7.39 15.73 -8.22
C LYS A 6 -7.42 15.41 -9.71
N ALA A 7 -8.58 15.56 -10.35
CA ALA A 7 -8.76 15.34 -11.79
C ALA A 7 -8.05 16.39 -12.67
N PHE A 8 -7.64 17.53 -12.10
CA PHE A 8 -7.07 18.66 -12.83
C PHE A 8 -5.75 19.16 -12.22
N PRO A 9 -4.68 18.35 -12.20
CA PRO A 9 -3.42 18.67 -11.50
C PRO A 9 -2.63 19.86 -12.09
N ASN A 10 -3.03 20.37 -13.26
CA ASN A 10 -2.36 21.47 -13.97
C ASN A 10 -3.20 22.76 -14.01
N LEU A 11 -4.11 22.97 -13.06
CA LEU A 11 -4.91 24.19 -13.03
C LEU A 11 -4.02 25.43 -12.85
N PRO A 12 -4.24 26.50 -13.64
CA PRO A 12 -3.56 27.77 -13.44
C PRO A 12 -3.91 28.39 -12.08
N ALA A 13 -2.92 28.97 -11.39
CA ALA A 13 -3.11 29.65 -10.11
C ALA A 13 -4.26 30.69 -10.09
N PRO A 14 -4.47 31.54 -11.12
CA PRO A 14 -5.59 32.49 -11.13
C PRO A 14 -6.96 31.82 -11.08
N PHE A 15 -7.09 30.60 -11.62
CA PHE A 15 -8.33 29.85 -11.57
C PHE A 15 -8.61 29.33 -10.16
N LEU A 16 -7.57 28.83 -9.47
CA LEU A 16 -7.67 28.39 -8.07
C LEU A 16 -8.07 29.54 -7.15
N LEU A 17 -7.48 30.73 -7.35
CA LEU A 17 -7.82 31.93 -6.58
C LEU A 17 -9.27 32.33 -6.78
N ARG A 18 -9.72 32.45 -8.03
CA ARG A 18 -11.12 32.77 -8.33
C ARG A 18 -12.08 31.73 -7.75
N LEU A 19 -11.71 30.45 -7.80
CA LEU A 19 -12.49 29.38 -7.21
C LEU A 19 -12.58 29.52 -5.68
N ALA A 20 -11.47 29.83 -5.01
CA ALA A 20 -11.45 30.10 -3.57
C ALA A 20 -12.27 31.34 -3.20
N GLU A 21 -12.19 32.43 -3.98
CA GLU A 21 -12.99 33.65 -3.78
C GLU A 21 -14.50 33.41 -3.98
N THR A 22 -14.86 32.60 -4.98
CA THR A 22 -16.27 32.33 -5.32
C THR A 22 -16.92 31.38 -4.32
N LEU A 23 -16.20 30.33 -3.92
CA LEU A 23 -16.70 29.32 -2.99
C LEU A 23 -16.59 29.78 -1.53
N GLY A 24 -15.63 30.67 -1.24
CA GLY A 24 -15.46 31.32 0.04
C GLY A 24 -15.27 30.34 1.21
N PRO A 25 -15.71 30.71 2.42
CA PRO A 25 -15.38 29.97 3.65
C PRO A 25 -16.10 28.63 3.82
N PHE A 26 -16.99 28.24 2.91
CA PHE A 26 -17.80 27.02 3.02
C PHE A 26 -17.07 25.75 2.54
N ILE A 27 -15.83 25.90 2.09
CA ILE A 27 -14.99 24.78 1.66
C ILE A 27 -14.54 23.98 2.87
N LYS A 28 -14.81 22.68 2.83
CA LYS A 28 -14.43 21.72 3.89
C LYS A 28 -13.32 20.78 3.46
N ILE A 29 -13.29 20.43 2.17
CA ILE A 29 -12.30 19.53 1.59
C ILE A 29 -11.51 20.27 0.53
N MET A 30 -10.19 20.22 0.64
CA MET A 30 -9.25 20.79 -0.32
C MET A 30 -8.28 19.70 -0.77
N ASP A 31 -8.51 19.14 -1.97
CA ASP A 31 -7.56 18.23 -2.60
C ASP A 31 -6.84 18.91 -3.77
N LEU A 32 -5.55 19.21 -3.56
CA LEU A 32 -4.64 19.81 -4.54
C LEU A 32 -3.58 18.81 -5.00
N THR A 33 -3.85 17.51 -4.95
CA THR A 33 -2.94 16.45 -5.40
C THR A 33 -2.41 16.74 -6.80
N GLY A 34 -1.08 16.68 -6.97
CA GLY A 34 -0.41 16.81 -8.26
C GLY A 34 -0.20 18.24 -8.76
N HIS A 35 -0.59 19.27 -8.00
CA HIS A 35 -0.38 20.68 -8.37
C HIS A 35 1.07 21.14 -8.14
N THR A 36 1.97 20.66 -9.00
CA THR A 36 3.41 20.94 -8.92
C THR A 36 3.80 22.41 -9.08
N LYS A 37 2.94 23.22 -9.72
CA LYS A 37 3.14 24.66 -9.96
C LYS A 37 2.50 25.56 -8.91
N LEU A 38 1.89 24.99 -7.88
CA LEU A 38 1.29 25.76 -6.80
C LEU A 38 2.39 26.43 -5.97
N ASP A 39 2.48 27.74 -6.06
CA ASP A 39 3.42 28.53 -5.28
C ASP A 39 2.86 28.86 -3.88
N HIS A 40 3.76 29.28 -3.00
CA HIS A 40 3.44 29.63 -1.62
C HIS A 40 2.52 30.86 -1.52
N SER A 41 2.63 31.81 -2.46
CA SER A 41 1.79 33.02 -2.50
C SER A 41 0.35 32.68 -2.87
N THR A 42 0.12 31.81 -3.87
CA THR A 42 -1.21 31.34 -4.23
C THR A 42 -1.84 30.57 -3.08
N LEU A 43 -1.13 29.65 -2.43
CA LEU A 43 -1.68 28.92 -1.29
C LEU A 43 -2.00 29.87 -0.13
N GLY A 44 -1.15 30.87 0.13
CA GLY A 44 -1.42 31.91 1.12
C GLY A 44 -2.69 32.70 0.82
N GLN A 45 -2.86 33.16 -0.42
CA GLN A 45 -4.05 33.91 -0.85
C GLN A 45 -5.32 33.05 -0.84
N VAL A 46 -5.22 31.77 -1.26
CA VAL A 46 -6.32 30.81 -1.12
C VAL A 46 -6.70 30.68 0.35
N THR A 47 -5.73 30.45 1.25
CA THR A 47 -5.97 30.36 2.70
C THR A 47 -6.69 31.60 3.21
N THR A 48 -6.22 32.80 2.86
CA THR A 48 -6.86 34.07 3.26
C THR A 48 -8.29 34.20 2.72
N SER A 49 -8.54 33.75 1.49
CA SER A 49 -9.87 33.80 0.85
C SER A 49 -10.87 32.85 1.51
N LEU A 50 -10.37 31.74 2.09
CA LEU A 50 -11.18 30.76 2.81
C LEU A 50 -11.40 31.13 4.28
N CYS A 51 -10.68 32.12 4.81
CA CYS A 51 -10.86 32.55 6.19
C CYS A 51 -12.22 33.22 6.39
N VAL A 52 -12.96 32.75 7.39
CA VAL A 52 -14.15 33.44 7.93
C VAL A 52 -13.66 34.64 8.75
N ARG A 53 -14.37 35.76 8.65
CA ARG A 53 -14.15 36.93 9.53
C ARG A 53 -14.33 36.54 10.99
N PRO A 54 -13.57 37.12 11.94
CA PRO A 54 -13.56 36.72 13.34
C PRO A 54 -14.98 36.73 13.93
N ALA A 55 -15.37 35.59 14.52
CA ALA A 55 -16.60 35.42 15.28
C ALA A 55 -16.34 35.77 16.76
N PRO A 56 -17.36 36.11 17.58
CA PRO A 56 -17.16 36.51 18.98
C PRO A 56 -16.50 35.43 19.87
N THR A 57 -16.38 34.18 19.41
CA THR A 57 -15.74 33.06 20.12
C THR A 57 -14.31 32.75 19.67
N ILE A 58 -13.87 33.24 18.50
CA ILE A 58 -12.52 33.01 17.93
C ILE A 58 -11.98 34.35 17.42
N HIS A 59 -11.01 34.92 18.15
CA HIS A 59 -10.46 36.25 17.89
C HIS A 59 -9.48 36.34 16.70
N PHE A 60 -9.27 35.25 15.96
CA PHE A 60 -8.37 35.19 14.82
C PHE A 60 -9.09 34.63 13.57
N PRO A 61 -8.65 34.99 12.34
CA PRO A 61 -9.22 34.43 11.12
C PRO A 61 -9.05 32.91 11.09
N TYR A 62 -10.09 32.18 10.70
CA TYR A 62 -10.05 30.71 10.65
C TYR A 62 -10.80 30.17 9.42
N THR A 63 -10.36 29.03 8.92
CA THR A 63 -10.99 28.27 7.83
C THR A 63 -11.93 27.21 8.42
N GLN A 64 -12.85 26.71 7.60
CA GLN A 64 -13.70 25.56 7.94
C GLN A 64 -13.18 24.25 7.32
N LEU A 65 -11.89 24.20 7.00
CA LEU A 65 -11.27 23.04 6.39
C LEU A 65 -11.25 21.86 7.37
N LEU A 66 -11.72 20.72 6.90
CA LEU A 66 -11.72 19.44 7.58
C LEU A 66 -10.66 18.52 6.97
N ASP A 67 -10.53 18.49 5.65
CA ASP A 67 -9.63 17.58 4.94
C ASP A 67 -8.76 18.36 3.95
N VAL A 68 -7.44 18.21 4.08
CA VAL A 68 -6.46 18.89 3.23
C VAL A 68 -5.47 17.87 2.68
N ASN A 69 -5.34 17.82 1.35
CA ASN A 69 -4.37 16.99 0.65
C ASN A 69 -3.51 17.85 -0.28
N LEU A 70 -2.21 17.90 0.01
CA LEU A 70 -1.21 18.69 -0.71
C LEU A 70 -0.13 17.81 -1.37
N THR A 71 -0.44 16.53 -1.62
CA THR A 71 0.54 15.61 -2.19
C THR A 71 1.04 16.06 -3.57
N GLY A 72 2.35 16.05 -3.75
CA GLY A 72 3.00 16.50 -5.00
C GLY A 72 3.08 18.03 -5.18
N CYS A 73 2.68 18.84 -4.20
CA CYS A 73 2.82 20.30 -4.22
C CYS A 73 4.26 20.74 -3.86
N ASN A 74 5.24 20.40 -4.69
CA ASN A 74 6.67 20.52 -4.36
C ASN A 74 7.20 21.96 -4.26
N ALA A 75 6.49 22.96 -4.77
CA ALA A 75 6.89 24.37 -4.77
C ALA A 75 6.44 25.15 -3.52
N LEU A 76 5.78 24.47 -2.57
CA LEU A 76 5.33 25.09 -1.31
C LEU A 76 6.50 25.32 -0.35
N THR A 77 6.39 26.40 0.42
CA THR A 77 7.30 26.72 1.53
C THR A 77 6.69 26.29 2.86
N THR A 78 7.53 25.97 3.84
CA THR A 78 7.15 25.63 5.22
C THR A 78 6.21 26.68 5.84
N GLN A 79 6.50 27.98 5.66
CA GLN A 79 5.66 29.06 6.18
C GLN A 79 4.22 29.04 5.61
N ALA A 80 4.04 28.70 4.33
CA ALA A 80 2.72 28.64 3.73
C ALA A 80 1.90 27.46 4.27
N LEU A 81 2.56 26.31 4.51
CA LEU A 81 1.93 25.16 5.16
C LEU A 81 1.53 25.50 6.60
N HIS A 82 2.44 26.07 7.38
CA HIS A 82 2.14 26.46 8.77
C HIS A 82 1.02 27.50 8.83
N ASN A 83 1.00 28.46 7.91
CA ASN A 83 -0.07 29.44 7.82
C ASN A 83 -1.44 28.77 7.59
N LEU A 84 -1.51 27.81 6.66
CA LEU A 84 -2.74 27.04 6.42
C LEU A 84 -3.18 26.25 7.65
N VAL A 85 -2.27 25.51 8.29
CA VAL A 85 -2.56 24.69 9.48
C VAL A 85 -3.02 25.56 10.66
N ASN A 86 -2.32 26.67 10.91
CA ASN A 86 -2.64 27.59 12.00
C ASN A 86 -4.04 28.22 11.86
N HIS A 87 -4.50 28.45 10.63
CA HIS A 87 -5.84 28.96 10.36
C HIS A 87 -6.89 27.85 10.28
N SER A 88 -6.55 26.56 10.46
CA SER A 88 -7.47 25.43 10.27
C SER A 88 -7.69 24.62 11.57
N PRO A 89 -8.36 25.18 12.59
CA PRO A 89 -8.53 24.52 13.89
C PRO A 89 -9.46 23.29 13.85
N PHE A 90 -10.32 23.18 12.82
CA PHE A 90 -11.28 22.07 12.66
C PHE A 90 -10.75 20.92 11.81
N LEU A 91 -9.46 20.94 11.45
CA LEU A 91 -8.83 19.96 10.58
C LEU A 91 -8.92 18.55 11.19
N ARG A 92 -9.38 17.60 10.38
CA ARG A 92 -9.56 16.17 10.70
C ARG A 92 -8.58 15.30 9.93
N SER A 93 -8.24 15.66 8.70
CA SER A 93 -7.28 14.94 7.86
C SER A 93 -6.27 15.88 7.22
N LEU A 94 -4.98 15.56 7.36
CA LEU A 94 -3.89 16.24 6.68
C LEU A 94 -3.00 15.24 5.95
N CYS A 95 -2.92 15.36 4.63
CA CYS A 95 -2.00 14.59 3.80
C CYS A 95 -0.97 15.52 3.13
N VAL A 96 0.28 15.42 3.56
CA VAL A 96 1.43 16.17 3.03
C VAL A 96 2.54 15.23 2.57
N LYS A 97 2.18 14.02 2.13
CA LYS A 97 3.14 13.00 1.67
C LYS A 97 4.08 13.54 0.58
N GLY A 98 5.38 13.33 0.80
CA GLY A 98 6.46 13.75 -0.10
C GLY A 98 6.74 15.25 -0.11
N LEU A 99 6.17 16.02 0.82
CA LEU A 99 6.29 17.47 0.83
C LEU A 99 7.55 17.91 1.60
N LYS A 100 8.50 18.56 0.90
CA LYS A 100 9.71 19.11 1.52
C LYS A 100 9.43 20.27 2.49
N ALA A 101 8.29 20.93 2.34
CA ALA A 101 7.86 22.02 3.20
C ALA A 101 7.51 21.56 4.62
N ALA A 102 7.13 20.29 4.80
CA ALA A 102 6.79 19.75 6.10
C ALA A 102 8.08 19.41 6.86
N ASP A 103 8.18 19.97 8.06
CA ASP A 103 9.35 19.91 8.95
C ASP A 103 8.92 19.59 10.39
N ASN A 104 9.89 19.48 11.29
CA ASN A 104 9.61 19.21 12.71
C ASN A 104 8.79 20.30 13.41
N THR A 105 8.81 21.55 12.93
CA THR A 105 8.01 22.62 13.53
C THR A 105 6.54 22.56 13.09
N THR A 106 6.26 21.85 11.99
CA THR A 106 4.89 21.56 11.53
C THR A 106 4.06 20.86 12.63
N PHE A 107 4.68 19.96 13.40
CA PHE A 107 4.07 19.32 14.56
C PHE A 107 3.63 20.30 15.66
N ASP A 108 4.39 21.38 15.87
CA ASP A 108 4.06 22.41 16.85
C ASP A 108 2.79 23.16 16.43
N PHE A 109 2.61 23.38 15.13
CA PHE A 109 1.37 23.95 14.58
C PHE A 109 0.19 22.98 14.64
N LEU A 110 0.41 21.67 14.43
CA LEU A 110 -0.63 20.64 14.56
C LEU A 110 -1.22 20.55 15.98
N ALA A 111 -0.51 21.04 17.00
CA ALA A 111 -1.04 21.14 18.36
C ALA A 111 -2.24 22.09 18.50
N HIS A 112 -2.51 22.93 17.48
CA HIS A 112 -3.69 23.80 17.40
C HIS A 112 -4.89 23.12 16.73
N CYS A 113 -4.74 21.89 16.23
CA CYS A 113 -5.79 21.11 15.57
C CYS A 113 -6.22 19.93 16.47
N PRO A 114 -7.07 20.14 17.50
CA PRO A 114 -7.44 19.09 18.46
C PRO A 114 -8.30 17.97 17.86
N HIS A 115 -8.91 18.20 16.70
CA HIS A 115 -9.79 17.25 16.02
C HIS A 115 -9.10 16.41 14.95
N LEU A 116 -7.76 16.47 14.87
CA LEU A 116 -7.01 15.73 13.87
C LEU A 116 -7.13 14.22 14.12
N THR A 117 -7.67 13.52 13.14
CA THR A 117 -7.89 12.07 13.16
C THR A 117 -6.98 11.31 12.20
N SER A 118 -6.56 11.93 11.10
CA SER A 118 -5.69 11.33 10.10
C SER A 118 -4.54 12.27 9.76
N LEU A 119 -3.32 11.74 9.81
CA LEU A 119 -2.10 12.48 9.50
C LEU A 119 -1.17 11.60 8.66
N ASP A 120 -0.91 12.02 7.43
CA ASP A 120 0.07 11.38 6.54
C ASP A 120 1.17 12.38 6.18
N MET A 121 2.37 12.12 6.73
CA MET A 121 3.59 12.86 6.43
C MET A 121 4.68 11.92 5.90
N SER A 122 4.28 10.86 5.20
CA SER A 122 5.19 9.89 4.61
C SER A 122 6.18 10.52 3.64
N ARG A 123 7.44 10.07 3.66
CA ARG A 123 8.52 10.52 2.77
C ARG A 123 8.79 12.03 2.79
N CYS A 124 8.55 12.70 3.92
CA CYS A 124 8.97 14.08 4.13
C CYS A 124 10.39 14.10 4.71
N SER A 125 11.36 14.61 3.95
CA SER A 125 12.79 14.51 4.29
C SER A 125 13.24 15.36 5.48
N ASN A 126 12.46 16.38 5.86
CA ASN A 126 12.82 17.34 6.90
C ASN A 126 12.13 17.07 8.24
N ILE A 127 11.52 15.89 8.38
CA ILE A 127 10.84 15.43 9.59
C ILE A 127 11.66 14.31 10.22
N ASN A 128 11.72 14.28 11.54
CA ASN A 128 12.29 13.17 12.31
C ASN A 128 11.37 12.79 13.50
N GLY A 129 11.76 11.77 14.25
CA GLY A 129 11.04 11.34 15.45
C GLY A 129 10.99 12.36 16.59
N ASP A 130 11.91 13.33 16.66
CA ASP A 130 11.91 14.36 17.71
C ASP A 130 10.69 15.27 17.60
N GLY A 131 10.29 15.62 16.38
CA GLY A 131 9.07 16.39 16.13
C GLY A 131 7.82 15.67 16.67
N LEU A 132 7.71 14.37 16.37
CA LEU A 132 6.61 13.53 16.86
C LEU A 132 6.63 13.40 18.38
N HIS A 133 7.81 13.21 18.97
CA HIS A 133 7.98 13.12 20.41
C HIS A 133 7.53 14.41 21.11
N ARG A 134 7.94 15.59 20.63
CA ARG A 134 7.50 16.89 21.17
C ARG A 134 5.98 17.04 21.08
N TYR A 135 5.40 16.74 19.92
CA TYR A 135 3.97 16.79 19.70
C TYR A 135 3.18 15.94 20.70
N ALA A 136 3.54 14.66 20.80
CA ALA A 136 2.85 13.73 21.69
C ALA A 136 3.07 14.09 23.17
N ASN A 137 4.28 14.52 23.55
CA ASN A 137 4.60 14.91 24.91
C ASN A 137 3.87 16.19 25.35
N ASP A 138 3.72 17.18 24.47
CA ASP A 138 2.98 18.41 24.77
C ASP A 138 1.49 18.16 24.99
N VAL A 139 0.90 17.20 24.27
CA VAL A 139 -0.49 16.78 24.49
C VAL A 139 -0.64 16.08 25.84
N LEU A 140 0.29 15.20 26.21
CA LEU A 140 0.29 14.53 27.52
C LEU A 140 0.46 15.53 28.67
N ARG A 141 1.32 16.56 28.51
CA ARG A 141 1.49 17.64 29.51
C ARG A 141 0.21 18.43 29.76
N ARG A 142 -0.65 18.56 28.76
CA ARG A 142 -1.97 19.21 28.89
C ARG A 142 -3.05 18.25 29.43
N HIS A 143 -2.66 17.05 29.88
CA HIS A 143 -3.57 15.96 30.28
C HIS A 143 -4.59 15.60 29.18
N GLY A 144 -4.23 15.83 27.92
CA GLY A 144 -5.04 15.49 26.75
C GLY A 144 -4.65 14.15 26.14
N GLN A 145 -5.41 13.75 25.13
CA GLN A 145 -5.11 12.61 24.26
C GLN A 145 -5.26 13.06 22.81
N LEU A 146 -4.42 12.52 21.94
CA LEU A 146 -4.53 12.69 20.51
C LEU A 146 -5.78 11.96 20.03
N ALA A 147 -6.65 12.67 19.29
CA ALA A 147 -7.80 12.08 18.60
C ALA A 147 -7.39 11.30 17.33
N LEU A 148 -6.09 11.07 17.14
CA LEU A 148 -5.54 10.38 15.98
C LEU A 148 -6.03 8.94 15.94
N LYS A 149 -6.52 8.58 14.76
CA LYS A 149 -6.89 7.23 14.35
C LYS A 149 -5.91 6.69 13.32
N GLU A 150 -5.31 7.56 12.52
CA GLU A 150 -4.42 7.19 11.43
C GLU A 150 -3.17 8.06 11.44
N LEU A 151 -2.02 7.41 11.54
CA LEU A 151 -0.71 8.05 11.51
C LEU A 151 0.19 7.31 10.52
N ARG A 152 0.56 7.98 9.43
CA ARG A 152 1.50 7.45 8.44
C ARG A 152 2.76 8.30 8.39
N LEU A 153 3.89 7.68 8.72
CA LEU A 153 5.21 8.28 8.80
C LEU A 153 6.25 7.38 8.11
N CYS A 154 5.89 6.84 6.94
CA CYS A 154 6.77 5.99 6.16
C CYS A 154 8.08 6.72 5.80
N GLY A 155 9.22 6.08 6.06
CA GLY A 155 10.57 6.59 5.78
C GLY A 155 11.09 7.62 6.77
N LEU A 156 10.52 7.68 7.97
CA LEU A 156 10.95 8.60 9.01
C LEU A 156 12.19 8.09 9.76
N GLU A 157 13.12 8.98 10.06
CA GLU A 157 14.31 8.67 10.87
C GLU A 157 14.14 9.15 12.32
N GLY A 158 14.85 8.50 13.24
CA GLY A 158 14.84 8.89 14.66
C GLY A 158 13.62 8.41 15.45
N ILE A 159 12.92 7.38 14.96
CA ILE A 159 11.91 6.68 15.77
C ILE A 159 12.63 5.72 16.72
N TYR A 160 12.76 6.14 17.98
CA TYR A 160 13.36 5.38 19.08
C TYR A 160 12.32 5.06 20.16
N ASP A 161 12.76 4.33 21.20
CA ASP A 161 11.94 3.86 22.30
C ASP A 161 11.15 4.97 23.00
N ASP A 162 11.78 6.12 23.28
CA ASP A 162 11.11 7.26 23.91
C ASP A 162 9.97 7.83 23.06
N VAL A 163 10.18 7.90 21.74
CA VAL A 163 9.18 8.40 20.80
C VAL A 163 7.93 7.51 20.83
N LEU A 164 8.12 6.19 20.69
CA LEU A 164 7.00 5.26 20.68
C LEU A 164 6.35 5.07 22.06
N ARG A 165 7.12 5.15 23.14
CA ARG A 165 6.60 5.15 24.52
C ARG A 165 5.62 6.30 24.74
N VAL A 166 6.01 7.51 24.33
CA VAL A 166 5.16 8.70 24.44
C VAL A 166 3.96 8.60 23.48
N LEU A 167 4.17 8.13 22.26
CA LEU A 167 3.09 7.94 21.28
C LEU A 167 2.01 6.96 21.77
N GLY A 168 2.40 5.80 22.30
CA GLY A 168 1.48 4.79 22.81
C GLY A 168 0.60 5.29 23.97
N ARG A 169 1.10 6.27 24.74
CA ARG A 169 0.34 6.95 25.81
C ARG A 169 -0.55 8.06 25.27
N ALA A 170 -0.03 8.83 24.32
CA ALA A 170 -0.71 10.00 23.77
C ALA A 170 -1.86 9.64 22.83
N ALA A 171 -1.76 8.54 22.07
CA ALA A 171 -2.72 8.16 21.02
C ALA A 171 -3.37 6.79 21.26
N PRO A 172 -4.21 6.62 22.31
CA PRO A 172 -4.86 5.33 22.60
C PRO A 172 -5.95 4.94 21.57
N SER A 173 -6.44 5.88 20.77
CA SER A 173 -7.44 5.66 19.73
C SER A 173 -6.86 5.25 18.37
N LEU A 174 -5.55 5.05 18.27
CA LEU A 174 -4.88 4.79 17.01
C LEU A 174 -5.34 3.44 16.42
N GLU A 175 -5.81 3.48 15.17
CA GLU A 175 -6.30 2.32 14.40
C GLU A 175 -5.32 1.95 13.28
N ILE A 176 -4.61 2.91 12.69
CA ILE A 176 -3.66 2.72 11.59
C ILE A 176 -2.32 3.37 11.96
N LEU A 177 -1.26 2.58 11.94
CA LEU A 177 0.11 3.03 12.15
C LEU A 177 1.01 2.50 11.03
N ASP A 178 1.59 3.41 10.25
CA ASP A 178 2.59 3.08 9.23
C ASP A 178 3.93 3.73 9.59
N LEU A 179 4.90 2.90 9.94
CA LEU A 179 6.29 3.27 10.21
C LEU A 179 7.24 2.54 9.24
N SER A 180 6.76 2.10 8.09
CA SER A 180 7.57 1.38 7.11
C SER A 180 8.79 2.19 6.68
N TYR A 181 9.89 1.53 6.32
CA TYR A 181 11.18 2.13 5.97
C TYR A 181 11.85 2.96 7.07
N SER A 182 11.40 2.85 8.32
CA SER A 182 12.06 3.50 9.47
C SER A 182 13.30 2.71 9.88
N ARG A 183 14.47 3.14 9.40
CA ARG A 183 15.75 2.41 9.61
C ARG A 183 16.23 2.38 11.07
N SER A 184 15.77 3.31 11.90
CA SER A 184 16.14 3.39 13.32
C SER A 184 15.23 2.55 14.23
N LEU A 185 14.15 1.98 13.71
CA LEU A 185 13.13 1.32 14.50
C LEU A 185 13.61 -0.06 14.98
N HIS A 186 13.76 -0.21 16.29
CA HIS A 186 14.25 -1.44 16.93
C HIS A 186 13.13 -2.16 17.72
N ASN A 187 13.35 -3.44 18.06
CA ASN A 187 12.40 -4.27 18.81
C ASN A 187 11.95 -3.63 20.14
N SER A 188 12.88 -2.95 20.82
CA SER A 188 12.66 -2.26 22.09
C SER A 188 11.68 -1.09 21.97
N ALA A 189 11.63 -0.44 20.81
CA ALA A 189 10.71 0.67 20.60
C ALA A 189 9.25 0.20 20.52
N LEU A 190 9.01 -0.97 19.92
CA LEU A 190 7.69 -1.60 19.90
C LEU A 190 7.31 -2.16 21.28
N GLU A 191 8.26 -2.65 22.06
CA GLU A 191 8.03 -2.96 23.47
C GLU A 191 7.60 -1.72 24.25
N ALA A 192 8.31 -0.61 24.09
CA ALA A 192 8.01 0.65 24.75
C ALA A 192 6.66 1.24 24.31
N PHE A 193 6.27 1.04 23.04
CA PHE A 193 4.96 1.41 22.50
C PHE A 193 3.81 0.75 23.26
N VAL A 194 3.95 -0.53 23.57
CA VAL A 194 2.90 -1.31 24.26
C VAL A 194 3.10 -1.39 25.77
N ALA A 195 4.24 -1.00 26.32
CA ALA A 195 4.48 -1.05 27.77
C ALA A 195 3.58 -0.06 28.51
N CYS A 196 2.84 -0.54 29.53
CA CYS A 196 2.01 0.30 30.41
C CYS A 196 2.39 0.16 31.88
N THR A 197 2.22 1.24 32.66
CA THR A 197 2.42 1.23 34.11
C THR A 197 1.07 1.12 34.85
N GLU A 198 1.10 0.72 36.12
CA GLU A 198 -0.10 0.63 36.99
C GLU A 198 -0.86 1.94 37.12
N GLU A 199 -0.17 3.06 36.94
CA GLU A 199 -0.70 4.40 37.13
C GLU A 199 -1.65 4.79 35.99
N GLU A 200 -1.58 4.09 34.85
CA GLU A 200 -2.33 4.37 33.63
C GLU A 200 -3.74 3.73 33.64
N LYS A 201 -4.50 3.96 34.72
CA LYS A 201 -5.80 3.33 35.02
C LYS A 201 -6.87 3.39 33.92
N LEU A 202 -6.76 4.34 32.98
CA LEU A 202 -7.73 4.54 31.91
C LEU A 202 -7.48 3.67 30.67
N THR A 203 -6.35 2.96 30.64
CA THR A 203 -5.95 2.14 29.49
C THR A 203 -6.23 0.68 29.78
N GLU A 204 -6.91 0.00 28.86
CA GLU A 204 -7.07 -1.45 28.90
C GLU A 204 -5.68 -2.10 28.79
N CYS A 205 -5.27 -2.89 29.77
CA CYS A 205 -3.98 -3.56 29.79
C CYS A 205 -4.13 -5.05 30.09
N VAL A 206 -3.18 -5.84 29.59
CA VAL A 206 -3.02 -7.27 29.87
C VAL A 206 -1.73 -7.49 30.66
N VAL A 207 -1.77 -8.41 31.62
CA VAL A 207 -0.59 -8.84 32.39
C VAL A 207 -0.17 -10.20 31.89
N LEU A 208 1.09 -10.30 31.45
CA LEU A 208 1.68 -11.48 30.84
C LEU A 208 2.75 -12.08 31.75
N THR A 209 2.86 -13.40 31.70
CA THR A 209 4.05 -14.13 32.17
C THR A 209 5.24 -13.90 31.23
N ALA A 210 6.46 -14.18 31.69
CA ALA A 210 7.64 -14.12 30.84
C ALA A 210 7.50 -14.93 29.55
N ARG A 211 6.94 -16.14 29.63
CA ARG A 211 6.73 -17.02 28.46
C ARG A 211 5.77 -16.42 27.44
N GLU A 212 4.65 -15.86 27.88
CA GLU A 212 3.68 -15.18 27.01
C GLU A 212 4.26 -13.89 26.40
N ALA A 213 5.17 -13.23 27.12
CA ALA A 213 5.89 -12.07 26.61
C ALA A 213 7.04 -12.41 25.63
N GLY A 214 7.33 -13.70 25.39
CA GLY A 214 8.45 -14.14 24.55
C GLY A 214 9.81 -14.01 25.23
N ARG A 215 9.85 -14.08 26.57
CA ARG A 215 11.06 -14.07 27.39
C ARG A 215 11.38 -15.47 27.90
N GLU A 216 12.60 -15.67 28.39
CA GLU A 216 13.05 -16.95 28.92
C GLU A 216 12.17 -17.42 30.08
N ALA A 217 11.79 -18.69 30.10
CA ALA A 217 10.84 -19.23 31.08
C ALA A 217 11.33 -19.20 32.54
N ARG A 218 12.63 -18.98 32.78
CA ARG A 218 13.20 -18.82 34.12
C ARG A 218 12.91 -17.46 34.74
N ASP A 219 12.52 -16.50 33.92
CA ASP A 219 12.10 -15.19 34.39
C ASP A 219 10.70 -15.28 35.02
N SER A 220 10.61 -14.94 36.30
CA SER A 220 9.37 -14.87 37.06
C SER A 220 8.68 -13.50 36.96
N GLY A 221 9.20 -12.61 36.10
CA GLY A 221 8.66 -11.30 35.80
C GLY A 221 7.20 -11.31 35.34
N ARG A 222 6.55 -10.17 35.54
CA ARG A 222 5.21 -9.85 35.03
C ARG A 222 5.31 -8.66 34.11
N TYR A 223 4.85 -8.83 32.88
CA TYR A 223 4.94 -7.83 31.83
C TYR A 223 3.57 -7.25 31.58
N ARG A 224 3.46 -5.92 31.63
CA ARG A 224 2.19 -5.23 31.38
C ARG A 224 2.20 -4.60 30.00
N ARG A 225 1.18 -4.93 29.21
CA ARG A 225 1.00 -4.38 27.86
C ARG A 225 -0.35 -3.69 27.75
N ARG A 226 -0.39 -2.49 27.18
CA ARG A 226 -1.63 -1.81 26.78
C ARG A 226 -2.24 -2.51 25.58
N ILE A 227 -3.54 -2.71 25.63
CA ILE A 227 -4.34 -3.20 24.51
C ILE A 227 -4.65 -2.00 23.61
N THR A 228 -4.15 -2.09 22.39
CA THR A 228 -4.32 -1.05 21.38
C THR A 228 -5.58 -1.27 20.56
N ARG A 229 -6.00 -0.23 19.83
CA ARG A 229 -7.08 -0.31 18.83
C ARG A 229 -6.55 -0.50 17.41
N LEU A 230 -5.27 -0.85 17.26
CA LEU A 230 -4.64 -1.01 15.96
C LEU A 230 -5.33 -2.11 15.16
N ARG A 231 -5.73 -1.74 13.94
CA ARG A 231 -6.29 -2.60 12.90
C ARG A 231 -5.34 -2.75 11.72
N HIS A 232 -4.48 -1.76 11.49
CA HIS A 232 -3.46 -1.79 10.46
C HIS A 232 -2.11 -1.35 11.03
N LEU A 233 -1.12 -2.24 10.94
CA LEU A 233 0.27 -1.97 11.30
C LEU A 233 1.18 -2.29 10.11
N SER A 234 1.90 -1.28 9.63
CA SER A 234 2.86 -1.43 8.54
C SER A 234 4.26 -1.08 9.06
N LEU A 235 5.15 -2.08 9.01
CA LEU A 235 6.52 -2.06 9.53
C LEU A 235 7.51 -2.61 8.49
N SER A 236 7.12 -2.63 7.21
CA SER A 236 7.94 -3.15 6.11
C SER A 236 9.27 -2.41 5.99
N ASN A 237 10.32 -3.11 5.60
CA ASN A 237 11.68 -2.59 5.41
C ASN A 237 12.31 -1.93 6.66
N CYS A 238 11.85 -2.28 7.86
CA CYS A 238 12.46 -1.88 9.13
C CYS A 238 13.55 -2.88 9.55
N ARG A 239 14.71 -2.82 8.90
CA ARG A 239 15.81 -3.83 8.99
C ARG A 239 16.39 -4.13 10.39
N LEU A 240 16.06 -3.34 11.41
CA LEU A 240 16.49 -3.59 12.80
C LEU A 240 15.45 -4.35 13.61
N LEU A 241 14.30 -4.69 13.02
CA LEU A 241 13.31 -5.56 13.64
C LEU A 241 13.68 -7.04 13.45
N THR A 242 13.26 -7.85 14.41
CA THR A 242 13.30 -9.31 14.36
C THR A 242 11.95 -9.86 14.80
N ASP A 243 11.78 -11.17 14.86
CA ASP A 243 10.60 -11.81 15.46
C ASP A 243 10.32 -11.42 16.92
N ILE A 244 11.31 -10.91 17.64
CA ILE A 244 11.14 -10.35 18.99
C ILE A 244 10.14 -9.17 18.96
N ALA A 245 10.12 -8.36 17.89
CA ALA A 245 9.10 -7.33 17.71
C ALA A 245 7.68 -7.91 17.73
N CYS A 246 7.46 -9.02 17.02
CA CYS A 246 6.18 -9.71 16.98
C CYS A 246 5.81 -10.27 18.36
N SER A 247 6.78 -10.85 19.08
CA SER A 247 6.60 -11.26 20.47
C SER A 247 6.22 -10.12 21.40
N ASN A 248 6.79 -8.92 21.19
CA ASN A 248 6.47 -7.71 21.94
C ASN A 248 5.03 -7.23 21.68
N LEU A 249 4.52 -7.41 20.46
CA LEU A 249 3.17 -7.01 20.07
C LEU A 249 2.09 -8.04 20.45
N ALA A 250 2.45 -9.29 20.68
CA ALA A 250 1.49 -10.34 21.07
C ALA A 250 0.64 -9.92 22.28
N TYR A 251 -0.65 -10.25 22.24
CA TYR A 251 -1.69 -9.82 23.20
C TYR A 251 -2.00 -8.30 23.25
N ALA A 252 -1.17 -7.43 22.67
CA ALA A 252 -1.37 -5.98 22.68
C ALA A 252 -2.19 -5.47 21.48
N VAL A 253 -2.28 -6.24 20.40
CA VAL A 253 -2.96 -5.85 19.14
C VAL A 253 -4.08 -6.83 18.72
N PRO A 254 -5.02 -7.23 19.60
CA PRO A 254 -6.00 -8.29 19.30
C PRO A 254 -6.99 -7.95 18.17
N ARG A 255 -7.06 -6.66 17.77
CA ARG A 255 -7.95 -6.17 16.70
C ARG A 255 -7.24 -6.01 15.34
N LEU A 256 -6.01 -6.51 15.23
CA LEU A 256 -5.21 -6.36 14.02
C LEU A 256 -5.85 -7.11 12.84
N GLU A 257 -6.05 -6.40 11.74
CA GLU A 257 -6.64 -6.90 10.50
C GLU A 257 -5.61 -6.90 9.35
N LEU A 258 -4.68 -5.96 9.34
CA LEU A 258 -3.66 -5.80 8.30
C LEU A 258 -2.29 -5.68 8.97
N LEU A 259 -1.39 -6.62 8.69
CA LEU A 259 -0.01 -6.61 9.15
C LEU A 259 0.93 -6.68 7.96
N GLU A 260 1.82 -5.69 7.82
CA GLU A 260 2.83 -5.65 6.78
C GLU A 260 4.23 -5.63 7.40
N LEU A 261 5.00 -6.68 7.13
CA LEU A 261 6.37 -6.91 7.61
C LEU A 261 7.31 -7.26 6.44
N ALA A 262 6.94 -6.96 5.19
CA ALA A 262 7.79 -7.22 4.04
C ALA A 262 9.23 -6.63 4.17
N GLY A 263 10.24 -7.40 3.80
CA GLY A 263 11.63 -6.97 3.67
C GLY A 263 12.38 -6.78 4.99
N ILE A 264 12.04 -7.56 6.03
CA ILE A 264 12.86 -7.64 7.25
C ILE A 264 14.05 -8.59 7.03
N GLY A 265 13.85 -9.66 6.26
CA GLY A 265 14.90 -10.59 5.86
C GLY A 265 15.08 -11.75 6.85
N THR A 266 16.31 -12.28 6.96
CA THR A 266 16.64 -13.45 7.80
C THR A 266 16.53 -13.21 9.31
N ALA A 267 16.34 -11.96 9.72
CA ALA A 267 16.09 -11.59 11.10
C ALA A 267 14.68 -11.99 11.58
N MET A 268 13.73 -12.17 10.65
CA MET A 268 12.38 -12.60 10.96
C MET A 268 12.31 -14.13 11.04
N LYS A 269 11.82 -14.65 12.17
CA LYS A 269 11.72 -16.08 12.50
C LYS A 269 10.32 -16.43 13.00
N ASP A 270 10.04 -17.73 13.00
CA ASP A 270 8.71 -18.25 13.31
C ASP A 270 8.25 -17.96 14.74
N GLU A 271 9.12 -18.08 15.74
CA GLU A 271 8.68 -18.15 17.15
C GLU A 271 7.87 -16.91 17.56
N GLY A 272 8.39 -15.71 17.28
CA GLY A 272 7.68 -14.48 17.59
C GLY A 272 6.47 -14.20 16.69
N LEU A 273 6.53 -14.60 15.41
CA LEU A 273 5.40 -14.48 14.50
C LEU A 273 4.23 -15.37 14.93
N VAL A 274 4.49 -16.65 15.21
CA VAL A 274 3.48 -17.61 15.70
C VAL A 274 2.80 -17.06 16.95
N ARG A 275 3.59 -16.57 17.92
CA ARG A 275 3.06 -15.98 19.15
C ARG A 275 2.15 -14.77 18.90
N LEU A 276 2.50 -13.91 17.94
CA LEU A 276 1.63 -12.80 17.53
C LEU A 276 0.34 -13.30 16.86
N LEU A 277 0.48 -14.23 15.91
CA LEU A 277 -0.62 -14.78 15.12
C LEU A 277 -1.65 -15.51 15.98
N GLU A 278 -1.22 -16.26 17.00
CA GLU A 278 -2.11 -16.92 17.98
C GLU A 278 -2.98 -15.93 18.78
N THR A 279 -2.59 -14.66 18.84
CA THR A 279 -3.30 -13.61 19.59
C THR A 279 -4.01 -12.59 18.69
N THR A 280 -4.05 -12.83 17.38
CA THR A 280 -4.61 -11.90 16.37
C THR A 280 -5.61 -12.60 15.44
N PRO A 281 -6.78 -13.00 15.96
CA PRO A 281 -7.74 -13.83 15.21
C PRO A 281 -8.44 -13.11 14.05
N LEU A 282 -8.33 -11.78 13.97
CA LEU A 282 -9.01 -10.94 12.98
C LEU A 282 -8.16 -10.61 11.75
N ILE A 283 -6.96 -11.18 11.62
CA ILE A 283 -6.07 -10.91 10.48
C ILE A 283 -6.76 -11.25 9.14
N ARG A 284 -6.78 -10.25 8.26
CA ARG A 284 -7.31 -10.29 6.89
C ARG A 284 -6.20 -10.21 5.85
N LYS A 285 -5.18 -9.39 6.09
CA LYS A 285 -3.98 -9.28 5.25
C LYS A 285 -2.74 -9.51 6.10
N LEU A 286 -1.88 -10.39 5.64
CA LEU A 286 -0.53 -10.58 6.17
C LEU A 286 0.47 -10.53 5.03
N ASP A 287 1.48 -9.69 5.18
CA ASP A 287 2.54 -9.50 4.19
C ASP A 287 3.92 -9.74 4.82
N LEU A 288 4.55 -10.84 4.41
CA LEU A 288 5.86 -11.35 4.83
C LEU A 288 6.79 -11.53 3.63
N GLU A 289 6.63 -10.72 2.57
CA GLU A 289 7.53 -10.77 1.41
C GLU A 289 9.00 -10.60 1.83
N ASP A 290 9.90 -11.41 1.26
CA ASP A 290 11.36 -11.38 1.49
C ASP A 290 11.81 -11.75 2.93
N ASP A 291 10.92 -12.35 3.74
CA ASP A 291 11.28 -12.93 5.05
C ASP A 291 11.72 -14.39 4.87
N ALA A 292 12.94 -14.59 4.37
CA ALA A 292 13.42 -15.89 3.87
C ALA A 292 13.49 -17.05 4.90
N ASP A 293 13.62 -16.75 6.19
CA ASP A 293 13.83 -17.74 7.26
C ASP A 293 12.52 -18.23 7.92
N ILE A 294 11.35 -17.81 7.41
CA ILE A 294 10.07 -18.33 7.90
C ILE A 294 9.82 -19.76 7.40
N THR A 295 9.21 -20.59 8.25
CA THR A 295 8.88 -21.98 7.94
C THR A 295 7.39 -22.29 8.06
N ASP A 296 7.03 -23.55 7.79
CA ASP A 296 5.69 -24.10 7.89
C ASP A 296 4.99 -23.87 9.23
N ALA A 297 5.74 -23.59 10.31
CA ALA A 297 5.17 -23.24 11.60
C ALA A 297 4.29 -21.98 11.52
N VAL A 298 4.68 -20.98 10.72
CA VAL A 298 3.90 -19.74 10.52
C VAL A 298 2.59 -20.04 9.80
N LEU A 299 2.63 -20.84 8.72
CA LEU A 299 1.43 -21.24 8.00
C LEU A 299 0.51 -22.13 8.86
N SER A 300 1.08 -22.97 9.71
CA SER A 300 0.34 -23.79 10.66
C SER A 300 -0.42 -22.92 11.66
N ALA A 301 0.21 -21.86 12.20
CA ALA A 301 -0.45 -20.91 13.09
C ALA A 301 -1.54 -20.08 12.41
N LEU A 302 -1.44 -19.86 11.09
CA LEU A 302 -2.46 -19.22 10.27
C LEU A 302 -3.60 -20.16 9.84
N THR A 303 -3.43 -21.48 10.01
CA THR A 303 -4.39 -22.45 9.49
C THR A 303 -5.43 -22.77 10.56
N PRO A 304 -6.72 -22.43 10.36
CA PRO A 304 -7.75 -22.80 11.31
C PRO A 304 -7.86 -24.31 11.44
N SER A 305 -8.13 -24.78 12.66
CA SER A 305 -8.49 -26.18 12.87
C SER A 305 -9.81 -26.48 12.15
N PRO A 306 -9.97 -27.67 11.53
CA PRO A 306 -11.24 -28.07 10.95
C PRO A 306 -12.36 -27.98 12.00
N PRO A 307 -13.58 -27.57 11.62
CA PRO A 307 -14.70 -27.59 12.55
C PRO A 307 -14.94 -29.04 12.99
N GLU A 308 -14.59 -29.36 14.24
CA GLU A 308 -14.85 -30.69 14.80
C GLU A 308 -16.34 -30.99 14.69
N GLY A 309 -16.67 -32.10 14.03
CA GLY A 309 -18.04 -32.54 13.90
C GLY A 309 -18.63 -32.87 15.28
N THR A 310 -19.85 -32.40 15.51
CA THR A 310 -20.77 -32.70 16.62
C THR A 310 -20.72 -31.77 17.84
N GLY A 311 -21.86 -31.12 18.11
CA GLY A 311 -22.25 -30.73 19.47
C GLY A 311 -22.38 -29.23 19.75
N SER A 312 -23.63 -28.74 19.69
CA SER A 312 -24.13 -27.52 20.35
C SER A 312 -23.72 -26.17 19.74
N GLY A 313 -24.71 -25.27 19.62
CA GLY A 313 -24.61 -23.96 19.00
C GLY A 313 -23.84 -22.92 19.83
N SER A 314 -22.64 -23.29 20.28
CA SER A 314 -21.66 -22.34 20.81
C SER A 314 -20.92 -21.71 19.65
N THR A 315 -21.05 -20.39 19.46
CA THR A 315 -20.15 -19.61 18.61
C THR A 315 -18.74 -19.79 19.15
N GLN A 316 -17.94 -20.65 18.50
CA GLN A 316 -16.52 -20.75 18.83
C GLN A 316 -15.85 -19.39 18.64
N PRO A 317 -14.87 -19.04 19.49
CA PRO A 317 -14.11 -17.82 19.31
C PRO A 317 -13.45 -17.82 17.91
N PRO A 318 -13.33 -16.64 17.27
CA PRO A 318 -12.70 -16.55 15.96
C PRO A 318 -11.26 -17.09 16.07
N GLN A 319 -10.91 -18.02 15.19
CA GLN A 319 -9.56 -18.56 15.09
C GLN A 319 -8.76 -17.76 14.07
N THR A 320 -7.45 -17.65 14.30
CA THR A 320 -6.51 -17.08 13.33
C THR A 320 -6.64 -17.82 11.99
N GLY A 321 -6.68 -17.06 10.89
CA GLY A 321 -6.90 -17.60 9.54
C GLY A 321 -8.34 -17.60 9.04
N GLN A 322 -9.35 -17.56 9.92
CA GLN A 322 -10.76 -17.56 9.48
C GLN A 322 -11.14 -16.28 8.71
N ALA A 323 -10.52 -15.17 9.08
CA ALA A 323 -10.69 -13.87 8.43
C ALA A 323 -9.69 -13.61 7.30
N LEU A 324 -8.69 -14.48 7.09
CA LEU A 324 -7.58 -14.26 6.17
C LEU A 324 -8.08 -14.21 4.71
N GLU A 325 -7.81 -13.11 4.04
CA GLU A 325 -8.21 -12.82 2.67
C GLU A 325 -7.00 -12.70 1.73
N HIS A 326 -5.89 -12.17 2.24
CA HIS A 326 -4.69 -11.87 1.46
C HIS A 326 -3.44 -12.30 2.23
N LEU A 327 -2.69 -13.24 1.68
CA LEU A 327 -1.39 -13.66 2.20
C LEU A 327 -0.30 -13.39 1.15
N VAL A 328 0.75 -12.68 1.54
CA VAL A 328 1.96 -12.48 0.76
C VAL A 328 3.12 -13.14 1.51
N VAL A 329 3.74 -14.14 0.89
CA VAL A 329 4.89 -14.91 1.40
C VAL A 329 5.92 -15.11 0.28
N SER A 330 5.99 -14.15 -0.62
CA SER A 330 6.93 -14.15 -1.74
C SER A 330 8.37 -14.21 -1.23
N PHE A 331 9.20 -15.02 -1.88
CA PHE A 331 10.59 -15.33 -1.52
C PHE A 331 10.79 -16.05 -0.17
N ALA A 332 9.71 -16.52 0.49
CA ALA A 332 9.81 -17.40 1.65
C ALA A 332 10.13 -18.85 1.22
N VAL A 333 11.42 -19.13 0.99
CA VAL A 333 11.89 -20.42 0.46
C VAL A 333 11.70 -21.61 1.41
N GLY A 334 11.57 -21.34 2.71
CA GLY A 334 11.37 -22.34 3.76
C GLY A 334 9.96 -22.95 3.82
N LEU A 335 9.02 -22.45 3.01
CA LEU A 335 7.63 -22.92 3.00
C LEU A 335 7.44 -24.12 2.07
N SER A 336 6.82 -25.17 2.60
CA SER A 336 6.57 -26.42 1.90
C SER A 336 5.15 -26.51 1.32
N ASN A 337 4.99 -27.39 0.34
CA ASN A 337 3.68 -27.70 -0.22
C ASN A 337 2.75 -28.35 0.82
N GLU A 338 3.29 -29.07 1.80
CA GLU A 338 2.52 -29.73 2.86
C GLU A 338 1.84 -28.73 3.79
N ALA A 339 2.42 -27.53 3.97
CA ALA A 339 1.82 -26.46 4.75
C ALA A 339 0.84 -25.59 3.95
N PHE A 340 1.09 -25.37 2.65
CA PHE A 340 0.15 -24.60 1.81
C PHE A 340 -1.19 -25.29 1.59
N LEU A 341 -1.20 -26.61 1.41
CA LEU A 341 -2.44 -27.37 1.16
C LEU A 341 -3.49 -27.21 2.27
N PRO A 342 -3.20 -27.47 3.56
CA PRO A 342 -4.17 -27.30 4.63
C PRO A 342 -4.59 -25.84 4.81
N LEU A 343 -3.66 -24.88 4.64
CA LEU A 343 -3.97 -23.45 4.68
C LEU A 343 -5.05 -23.08 3.63
N ILE A 344 -4.86 -23.49 2.37
CA ILE A 344 -5.76 -23.19 1.26
C ILE A 344 -7.14 -23.84 1.43
N CYS A 345 -7.16 -25.03 2.02
CA CYS A 345 -8.38 -25.77 2.34
C CYS A 345 -9.16 -25.15 3.50
N ASN A 346 -8.48 -24.78 4.58
CA ASN A 346 -9.10 -24.42 5.85
C ASN A 346 -9.33 -22.91 6.02
N CYS A 347 -8.70 -22.05 5.21
CA CYS A 347 -8.97 -20.60 5.22
C CYS A 347 -10.16 -20.27 4.29
N PRO A 348 -11.38 -20.06 4.81
CA PRO A 348 -12.59 -19.97 3.99
C PRO A 348 -12.68 -18.68 3.18
N ARG A 349 -11.92 -17.64 3.55
CA ARG A 349 -11.93 -16.32 2.91
C ARG A 349 -10.69 -16.03 2.06
N LEU A 350 -9.73 -16.98 1.99
CA LEU A 350 -8.48 -16.76 1.28
C LEU A 350 -8.76 -16.53 -0.22
N LYS A 351 -8.43 -15.31 -0.66
CA LYS A 351 -8.71 -14.80 -2.00
C LYS A 351 -7.43 -14.48 -2.76
N VAL A 352 -6.42 -13.96 -2.10
CA VAL A 352 -5.13 -13.61 -2.70
C VAL A 352 -4.02 -14.37 -1.99
N LEU A 353 -3.25 -15.13 -2.75
CA LEU A 353 -2.03 -15.78 -2.29
C LEU A 353 -0.89 -15.37 -3.22
N GLU A 354 0.06 -14.62 -2.70
CA GLU A 354 1.30 -14.26 -3.39
C GLU A 354 2.43 -15.10 -2.81
N ALA A 355 2.98 -15.99 -3.63
CA ALA A 355 3.99 -16.98 -3.25
C ALA A 355 5.03 -17.14 -4.37
N ASP A 356 5.37 -16.06 -5.06
CA ASP A 356 6.46 -16.05 -6.03
C ASP A 356 7.81 -16.31 -5.38
N GLY A 357 8.74 -16.92 -6.11
CA GLY A 357 10.06 -17.28 -5.60
C GLY A 357 10.05 -18.35 -4.48
N THR A 358 8.92 -19.00 -4.22
CA THR A 358 8.80 -20.10 -3.23
C THR A 358 8.87 -21.49 -3.90
N SER A 359 8.82 -22.55 -3.08
CA SER A 359 8.83 -23.95 -3.52
C SER A 359 7.45 -24.51 -3.88
N ILE A 360 6.44 -23.65 -4.15
CA ILE A 360 5.10 -24.13 -4.53
C ILE A 360 5.12 -24.92 -5.83
N SER A 361 4.34 -25.99 -5.86
CA SER A 361 4.22 -26.91 -6.99
C SER A 361 2.91 -26.72 -7.74
N GLY A 362 2.81 -27.38 -8.89
CA GLY A 362 1.54 -27.49 -9.63
C GLY A 362 0.38 -28.08 -8.81
N VAL A 363 0.64 -28.88 -7.77
CA VAL A 363 -0.40 -29.46 -6.91
C VAL A 363 -1.09 -28.37 -6.07
N VAL A 364 -0.30 -27.53 -5.40
CA VAL A 364 -0.80 -26.38 -4.61
C VAL A 364 -1.57 -25.42 -5.50
N LEU A 365 -1.05 -25.14 -6.70
CA LEU A 365 -1.72 -24.29 -7.69
C LEU A 365 -3.09 -24.84 -8.09
N LYS A 366 -3.18 -26.13 -8.45
CA LYS A 366 -4.44 -26.78 -8.83
C LYS A 366 -5.43 -26.77 -7.66
N GLU A 367 -4.95 -26.99 -6.44
CA GLU A 367 -5.78 -26.97 -5.24
C GLU A 367 -6.34 -25.57 -4.94
N PHE A 368 -5.52 -24.52 -5.04
CA PHE A 368 -6.00 -23.13 -4.92
C PHE A 368 -7.08 -22.82 -5.96
N VAL A 369 -6.88 -23.25 -7.20
CA VAL A 369 -7.87 -23.06 -8.27
C VAL A 369 -9.17 -23.80 -7.98
N ARG A 370 -9.09 -25.06 -7.52
CA ARG A 370 -10.26 -25.87 -7.15
C ARG A 370 -11.06 -25.18 -6.05
N GLN A 371 -10.37 -24.79 -4.98
CA GLN A 371 -10.95 -24.16 -3.80
C GLN A 371 -11.56 -22.78 -4.11
N GLY A 372 -10.89 -21.95 -4.90
CA GLY A 372 -11.43 -20.66 -5.35
C GLY A 372 -12.75 -20.81 -6.13
N ARG A 373 -12.88 -21.88 -6.93
CA ARG A 373 -14.13 -22.19 -7.66
C ARG A 373 -15.23 -22.68 -6.73
N GLU A 374 -14.91 -23.56 -5.79
CA GLU A 374 -15.88 -24.06 -4.80
C GLU A 374 -16.46 -22.92 -3.95
N ARG A 375 -15.59 -21.98 -3.55
CA ARG A 375 -15.96 -20.77 -2.84
C ARG A 375 -16.67 -19.72 -3.71
N LYS A 376 -16.75 -19.92 -5.04
CA LYS A 376 -17.23 -18.92 -6.03
C LYS A 376 -16.55 -17.55 -5.83
N ALA A 377 -15.26 -17.57 -5.51
CA ALA A 377 -14.52 -16.36 -5.23
C ALA A 377 -14.37 -15.51 -6.51
N SER A 378 -14.80 -14.25 -6.45
CA SER A 378 -14.55 -13.28 -7.51
C SER A 378 -13.11 -12.77 -7.41
N ASP A 379 -12.42 -12.61 -8.53
CA ASP A 379 -11.04 -12.07 -8.59
C ASP A 379 -10.03 -12.76 -7.64
N ALA A 380 -10.22 -14.04 -7.34
CA ALA A 380 -9.21 -14.79 -6.60
C ALA A 380 -7.90 -14.79 -7.38
N THR A 381 -6.78 -14.58 -6.70
CA THR A 381 -5.46 -14.36 -7.32
C THR A 381 -4.42 -15.27 -6.69
N LEU A 382 -3.70 -16.01 -7.53
CA LEU A 382 -2.50 -16.74 -7.16
C LEU A 382 -1.32 -16.18 -7.94
N VAL A 383 -0.27 -15.77 -7.23
CA VAL A 383 1.02 -15.37 -7.82
C VAL A 383 2.04 -16.46 -7.52
N ALA A 384 2.55 -17.05 -8.59
CA ALA A 384 3.47 -18.18 -8.61
C ALA A 384 4.55 -17.96 -9.69
N ILE A 385 5.14 -16.76 -9.68
CA ILE A 385 6.23 -16.38 -10.59
C ILE A 385 7.52 -16.96 -10.03
N ASP A 386 8.43 -17.42 -10.89
CA ASP A 386 9.71 -18.02 -10.52
C ASP A 386 9.64 -19.27 -9.61
N CYS A 387 8.47 -19.91 -9.51
CA CYS A 387 8.28 -21.18 -8.81
C CYS A 387 8.63 -22.35 -9.75
N ARG A 388 9.86 -22.87 -9.65
CA ARG A 388 10.39 -23.90 -10.57
C ARG A 388 9.55 -25.19 -10.62
N ALA A 389 8.83 -25.52 -9.55
CA ALA A 389 7.99 -26.72 -9.48
C ALA A 389 6.60 -26.53 -10.13
N VAL A 390 6.28 -25.33 -10.61
CA VAL A 390 5.10 -25.07 -11.44
C VAL A 390 5.47 -25.26 -12.91
N GLY A 391 5.13 -26.42 -13.47
CA GLY A 391 5.36 -26.74 -14.89
C GLY A 391 4.26 -26.21 -15.82
N GLU A 392 4.56 -26.16 -17.12
CA GLU A 392 3.62 -25.71 -18.17
C GLU A 392 2.33 -26.54 -18.17
N ASP A 393 2.43 -27.85 -18.03
CA ASP A 393 1.29 -28.77 -18.02
C ASP A 393 0.32 -28.46 -16.87
N SER A 394 0.84 -28.12 -15.69
CA SER A 394 0.01 -27.76 -14.55
C SER A 394 -0.81 -26.49 -14.80
N VAL A 395 -0.25 -25.54 -15.56
CA VAL A 395 -0.92 -24.29 -15.95
C VAL A 395 -1.94 -24.56 -17.07
N LYS A 396 -1.59 -25.39 -18.06
CA LYS A 396 -2.51 -25.78 -19.14
C LYS A 396 -3.75 -26.49 -18.61
N ASP A 397 -3.60 -27.39 -17.65
CA ASP A 397 -4.70 -28.13 -17.02
C ASP A 397 -5.79 -27.22 -16.43
N VAL A 398 -5.40 -26.05 -15.89
CA VAL A 398 -6.31 -25.09 -15.26
C VAL A 398 -6.65 -23.88 -16.14
N SER A 399 -6.16 -23.84 -17.39
CA SER A 399 -6.32 -22.70 -18.29
C SER A 399 -7.79 -22.36 -18.60
N ALA A 400 -8.68 -23.36 -18.56
CA ALA A 400 -10.11 -23.17 -18.79
C ALA A 400 -10.79 -22.32 -17.70
N THR A 401 -10.26 -22.34 -16.47
CA THR A 401 -10.85 -21.68 -15.29
C THR A 401 -10.02 -20.53 -14.77
N THR A 402 -8.87 -20.27 -15.39
CA THR A 402 -7.95 -19.19 -15.00
C THR A 402 -7.87 -18.11 -16.08
N ARG A 403 -7.25 -16.98 -15.72
CA ARG A 403 -6.87 -15.88 -16.60
C ARG A 403 -5.52 -15.29 -16.16
N PRO A 404 -4.70 -14.78 -17.08
CA PRO A 404 -3.34 -14.33 -16.77
C PRO A 404 -3.28 -12.96 -16.09
N ARG A 405 -4.23 -12.06 -16.38
CA ARG A 405 -4.29 -10.71 -15.83
C ARG A 405 -5.65 -10.45 -15.19
N LYS A 406 -5.66 -9.62 -14.14
CA LYS A 406 -6.88 -9.06 -13.55
C LYS A 406 -7.35 -7.85 -14.37
N GLY A 407 -7.93 -8.11 -15.53
CA GLY A 407 -8.48 -7.06 -16.39
C GLY A 407 -9.76 -6.45 -15.82
N TRP A 408 -9.96 -5.16 -16.07
CA TRP A 408 -11.21 -4.45 -15.76
C TRP A 408 -11.66 -3.59 -16.94
N ARG A 409 -12.96 -3.30 -16.99
CA ARG A 409 -13.60 -2.57 -18.08
C ARG A 409 -13.78 -1.11 -17.71
N ALA A 410 -12.84 -0.26 -18.08
CA ALA A 410 -12.93 1.18 -17.89
C ALA A 410 -12.20 1.95 -19.01
N TRP A 411 -12.47 3.25 -19.13
CA TRP A 411 -11.89 4.09 -20.20
C TRP A 411 -10.36 4.17 -20.11
N ASP A 412 -9.83 4.31 -18.90
CA ASP A 412 -8.40 4.33 -18.58
C ASP A 412 -7.73 2.96 -18.84
N ALA A 413 -8.44 1.85 -18.60
CA ALA A 413 -7.95 0.50 -18.85
C ALA A 413 -7.78 0.16 -20.34
N ARG A 414 -8.40 0.92 -21.26
CA ARG A 414 -8.32 0.65 -22.71
C ARG A 414 -6.89 0.59 -23.23
N LYS A 415 -5.98 1.38 -22.65
CA LYS A 415 -4.55 1.41 -23.03
C LYS A 415 -3.80 0.13 -22.63
N LEU A 416 -4.31 -0.62 -21.66
CA LEU A 416 -3.70 -1.87 -21.18
C LEU A 416 -4.03 -3.07 -22.09
N ALA A 417 -4.98 -2.89 -23.01
CA ALA A 417 -5.39 -3.86 -24.03
C ALA A 417 -5.62 -5.25 -23.42
N TYR A 418 -6.55 -5.35 -22.47
CA TYR A 418 -7.02 -6.64 -21.98
C TYR A 418 -7.73 -7.43 -23.09
N LEU A 419 -7.66 -8.75 -23.02
CA LEU A 419 -8.47 -9.64 -23.85
C LEU A 419 -9.84 -9.77 -23.21
N ASP A 420 -10.82 -9.03 -23.72
CA ASP A 420 -12.20 -9.11 -23.25
C ASP A 420 -12.98 -10.10 -24.12
N GLY A 421 -13.59 -11.11 -23.51
CA GLY A 421 -14.43 -12.08 -24.21
C GLY A 421 -15.62 -11.47 -24.95
N ARG A 422 -16.02 -10.23 -24.60
CA ARG A 422 -17.13 -9.50 -25.25
C ARG A 422 -16.76 -8.88 -26.59
N ASP A 423 -15.47 -8.59 -26.80
CA ASP A 423 -15.00 -7.91 -28.01
C ASP A 423 -15.04 -8.83 -29.24
N LYS A 424 -15.31 -10.13 -29.05
CA LYS A 424 -15.37 -11.17 -30.10
C LYS A 424 -14.16 -11.15 -31.02
N GLU A 425 -12.99 -10.82 -30.46
CA GLU A 425 -11.73 -10.96 -31.18
C GLU A 425 -11.51 -12.46 -31.46
N GLU A 426 -11.57 -12.89 -32.72
CA GLU A 426 -11.35 -14.29 -33.14
C GLU A 426 -9.85 -14.69 -33.07
N LEU A 427 -9.21 -14.38 -31.94
CA LEU A 427 -7.85 -14.79 -31.65
C LEU A 427 -7.89 -16.25 -31.18
N LYS A 428 -7.19 -17.14 -31.88
CA LYS A 428 -7.05 -18.56 -31.51
C LYS A 428 -6.20 -18.79 -30.24
N VAL A 429 -5.88 -17.73 -29.50
CA VAL A 429 -4.96 -17.73 -28.34
C VAL A 429 -5.50 -16.79 -27.25
N GLY A 430 -5.28 -17.17 -25.99
CA GLY A 430 -5.64 -16.36 -24.81
C GLY A 430 -6.93 -16.79 -24.10
N GLN A 431 -7.17 -16.17 -22.95
CA GLN A 431 -8.38 -16.34 -22.13
C GLN A 431 -9.01 -14.96 -21.84
N ASP A 432 -10.30 -14.92 -21.51
CA ASP A 432 -10.97 -13.68 -21.09
C ASP A 432 -10.35 -13.15 -19.79
N GLU A 433 -9.62 -12.05 -19.89
CA GLU A 433 -8.94 -11.39 -18.77
C GLU A 433 -9.89 -10.52 -17.95
N CYS A 434 -11.09 -10.24 -18.46
CA CYS A 434 -12.09 -9.41 -17.81
C CYS A 434 -13.22 -10.22 -17.13
N ASP A 435 -13.14 -11.55 -17.10
CA ASP A 435 -14.08 -12.42 -16.38
C ASP A 435 -13.68 -12.59 -14.91
N GLU A 436 -14.40 -11.90 -14.02
CA GLU A 436 -14.17 -11.91 -12.57
C GLU A 436 -14.33 -13.30 -11.93
N LYS A 437 -15.04 -14.23 -12.59
CA LYS A 437 -15.23 -15.61 -12.10
C LYS A 437 -14.01 -16.50 -12.37
N ARG A 438 -13.13 -16.09 -13.29
CA ARG A 438 -11.87 -16.78 -13.57
C ARG A 438 -10.81 -16.33 -12.57
N ILE A 439 -10.10 -17.32 -12.06
CA ILE A 439 -9.02 -17.11 -11.09
C ILE A 439 -7.85 -16.47 -11.82
N VAL A 440 -7.33 -15.37 -11.28
CA VAL A 440 -6.14 -14.70 -11.78
C VAL A 440 -4.93 -15.54 -11.39
N LEU A 441 -4.26 -16.13 -12.37
CA LEU A 441 -3.06 -16.92 -12.17
C LEU A 441 -1.89 -16.17 -12.81
N LYS A 442 -1.00 -15.64 -11.98
CA LYS A 442 0.25 -15.04 -12.44
C LYS A 442 1.36 -16.07 -12.32
N SER A 443 1.83 -16.57 -13.45
CA SER A 443 2.96 -17.49 -13.56
C SER A 443 3.77 -17.15 -14.81
N PHE A 444 4.99 -17.68 -14.92
CA PHE A 444 5.83 -17.50 -16.09
C PHE A 444 5.10 -17.86 -17.41
N TYR A 445 4.43 -19.02 -17.46
CA TYR A 445 3.71 -19.49 -18.64
C TYR A 445 2.45 -18.66 -18.97
N ASN A 446 1.75 -18.16 -17.96
CA ASN A 446 0.62 -17.26 -18.18
C ASN A 446 1.07 -15.93 -18.77
N TRP A 447 2.27 -15.44 -18.40
CA TRP A 447 2.85 -14.25 -19.00
C TRP A 447 3.18 -14.44 -20.49
N GLN A 448 3.71 -15.61 -20.86
CA GLN A 448 3.91 -15.96 -22.27
C GLN A 448 2.60 -15.95 -23.07
N THR A 449 1.48 -16.32 -22.44
CA THR A 449 0.16 -16.25 -23.08
C THR A 449 -0.25 -14.81 -23.38
N VAL A 450 0.04 -13.86 -22.48
CA VAL A 450 -0.21 -12.42 -22.71
C VAL A 450 0.61 -11.91 -23.91
N ASP A 451 1.88 -12.29 -23.99
CA ASP A 451 2.75 -11.92 -25.10
C ASP A 451 2.27 -12.55 -26.43
N ALA A 452 1.79 -13.79 -26.39
CA ALA A 452 1.21 -14.46 -27.55
C ALA A 452 -0.05 -13.76 -28.07
N VAL A 453 -0.94 -13.31 -27.16
CA VAL A 453 -2.14 -12.53 -27.51
C VAL A 453 -1.75 -11.19 -28.14
N ARG A 454 -0.77 -10.48 -27.56
CA ARG A 454 -0.25 -9.22 -28.13
C ARG A 454 0.30 -9.45 -29.53
N ALA A 455 1.13 -10.46 -29.73
CA ALA A 455 1.69 -10.81 -31.03
C ALA A 455 0.62 -11.20 -32.06
N ALA A 456 -0.42 -11.92 -31.65
CA ALA A 456 -1.54 -12.30 -32.51
C ALA A 456 -2.34 -11.07 -32.99
N ARG A 457 -2.62 -10.11 -32.10
CA ARG A 457 -3.25 -8.83 -32.45
C ARG A 457 -2.43 -8.03 -33.45
N GLU A 458 -1.11 -7.96 -33.26
CA GLU A 458 -0.23 -7.27 -34.19
C GLU A 458 -0.21 -7.92 -35.59
N ARG A 459 -0.18 -9.26 -35.65
CA ARG A 459 -0.29 -10.01 -36.91
C ARG A 459 -1.62 -9.75 -37.61
N TYR A 460 -2.74 -9.78 -36.88
CA TYR A 460 -4.06 -9.49 -37.44
C TYR A 460 -4.13 -8.07 -38.04
N ARG A 461 -3.63 -7.07 -37.31
CA ARG A 461 -3.56 -5.67 -37.79
C ARG A 461 -2.67 -5.53 -39.03
N ARG A 462 -1.53 -6.23 -39.09
CA ARG A 462 -0.64 -6.20 -40.26
C ARG A 462 -1.30 -6.85 -41.48
N ASN A 463 -2.03 -7.95 -41.29
CA ASN A 463 -2.74 -8.64 -42.38
C ASN A 463 -3.91 -7.81 -42.91
N SER A 464 -4.69 -7.18 -42.04
CA SER A 464 -5.76 -6.24 -42.43
C SER A 464 -5.22 -5.07 -43.26
N ARG A 465 -4.10 -4.45 -42.86
CA ARG A 465 -3.45 -3.38 -43.65
C ARG A 465 -2.91 -3.86 -45.00
N ARG A 466 -2.45 -5.11 -45.10
CA ARG A 466 -1.97 -5.69 -46.35
C ARG A 466 -3.11 -6.04 -47.32
N ALA A 467 -4.26 -6.47 -46.79
CA ALA A 467 -5.46 -6.68 -47.59
C ALA A 467 -5.99 -5.36 -48.16
N ASP A 468 -5.94 -4.29 -47.36
CA ASP A 468 -6.36 -2.94 -47.77
C ASP A 468 -5.42 -2.36 -48.86
N ASN A 469 -4.11 -2.56 -48.73
CA ASN A 469 -3.14 -2.17 -49.76
C ASN A 469 -3.11 -3.09 -51.00
N GLY A 470 -3.79 -4.23 -50.96
CA GLY A 470 -3.89 -5.17 -52.09
C GLY A 470 -5.06 -4.91 -53.02
N SER A 471 -5.93 -3.94 -52.69
CA SER A 471 -7.13 -3.61 -53.46
C SER A 471 -7.27 -2.10 -53.61
N SER A 472 -6.49 -1.49 -54.51
CA SER A 472 -6.86 -0.24 -55.18
C SER A 472 -5.92 0.06 -56.34
N ASP A 473 -6.35 -0.34 -57.54
CA ASP A 473 -6.18 0.50 -58.72
C ASP A 473 -7.46 1.38 -58.79
N ASN A 474 -7.27 2.70 -58.62
CA ASN A 474 -8.20 3.83 -58.82
C ASN A 474 -9.71 3.67 -58.51
N LEU A 475 -10.17 4.23 -57.38
CA LEU A 475 -11.29 5.18 -57.35
C LEU A 475 -11.31 6.00 -56.05
N GLU A 476 -11.79 7.23 -56.15
CA GLU A 476 -11.80 8.27 -55.12
C GLU A 476 -12.44 7.86 -53.79
N ASP A 477 -11.77 8.30 -52.73
CA ASP A 477 -11.94 7.94 -51.32
C ASP A 477 -13.23 8.52 -50.72
N VAL A 478 -14.28 7.70 -50.65
CA VAL A 478 -15.43 7.91 -49.76
C VAL A 478 -15.63 6.65 -48.94
N THR A 479 -14.95 6.54 -47.80
CA THR A 479 -15.31 5.57 -46.77
C THR A 479 -15.51 6.24 -45.42
N GLN A 480 -16.64 5.87 -44.82
CA GLN A 480 -17.17 6.36 -43.57
C GLN A 480 -16.23 6.14 -42.40
N ASN A 481 -16.11 7.21 -41.64
CA ASN A 481 -15.17 7.49 -40.59
C ASN A 481 -15.54 6.80 -39.27
N TRP A 482 -15.05 5.59 -39.01
CA TRP A 482 -14.82 5.09 -37.65
C TRP A 482 -13.35 4.69 -37.49
N GLY A 483 -12.52 5.66 -37.09
CA GLY A 483 -11.13 5.36 -36.77
C GLY A 483 -10.10 6.49 -36.90
N ARG A 484 -10.45 7.73 -36.58
CA ARG A 484 -9.43 8.75 -36.27
C ARG A 484 -9.57 9.23 -34.83
N MET A 485 -8.72 8.70 -33.95
CA MET A 485 -8.23 9.46 -32.82
C MET A 485 -6.70 9.31 -32.76
N ARG A 486 -6.02 10.22 -33.47
CA ARG A 486 -4.56 10.41 -33.39
C ARG A 486 -4.23 11.19 -32.13
N TRP A 487 -3.31 10.66 -31.32
CA TRP A 487 -2.54 11.41 -30.33
C TRP A 487 -1.20 11.83 -30.94
N TRP A 488 -0.90 13.14 -30.87
CA TRP A 488 0.39 13.85 -30.83
C TRP A 488 1.60 13.41 -31.69
N THR A 489 2.14 14.40 -32.43
CA THR A 489 3.53 14.44 -32.93
C THR A 489 4.25 15.65 -32.30
N PRO A 490 5.49 15.54 -31.78
CA PRO A 490 6.36 16.69 -31.64
C PRO A 490 7.06 16.96 -32.98
N SER A 491 6.97 18.20 -33.41
CA SER A 491 7.66 18.77 -34.56
C SER A 491 9.17 18.77 -34.38
N ILE A 492 9.90 18.08 -35.26
CA ILE A 492 11.30 18.37 -35.60
C ILE A 492 11.38 18.47 -37.12
N GLY A 493 11.82 19.63 -37.60
CA GLY A 493 11.95 19.97 -39.00
C GLY A 493 13.18 19.33 -39.66
N ARG A 494 12.96 18.87 -40.91
CA ARG A 494 13.81 18.87 -42.11
C ARG A 494 15.14 19.66 -42.00
N ARG A 495 16.28 19.31 -42.63
CA ARG A 495 16.68 18.68 -43.92
C ARG A 495 18.24 18.59 -43.83
N SER A 496 19.05 17.69 -44.40
CA SER A 496 19.30 17.31 -45.82
C SER A 496 20.38 16.19 -45.84
N SER A 497 20.38 15.30 -46.84
CA SER A 497 21.47 14.33 -47.15
C SER A 497 22.46 14.91 -48.20
N PRO A 498 23.44 14.17 -48.81
CA PRO A 498 24.04 12.85 -48.52
C PRO A 498 25.61 12.81 -48.63
N GLY A 499 26.26 11.71 -48.26
CA GLY A 499 27.69 11.50 -48.56
C GLY A 499 28.25 10.14 -48.10
N PHE A 500 28.97 9.49 -49.01
CA PHE A 500 29.49 8.11 -49.01
C PHE A 500 30.69 7.83 -48.06
N ASN A 501 30.97 6.53 -47.91
CA ASN A 501 32.25 5.84 -47.57
C ASN A 501 32.56 5.47 -46.10
N THR A 502 32.59 4.16 -45.85
CA THR A 502 33.53 3.42 -44.96
C THR A 502 35.00 3.62 -45.43
N PRO A 503 36.09 3.32 -44.68
CA PRO A 503 36.25 2.31 -43.61
C PRO A 503 37.25 2.67 -42.44
N GLY A 504 37.42 1.74 -41.48
CA GLY A 504 38.76 1.29 -41.03
C GLY A 504 39.50 1.98 -39.87
N GLU A 505 39.64 1.23 -38.77
CA GLU A 505 40.83 1.02 -37.89
C GLU A 505 41.76 2.17 -37.44
N ALA A 506 41.90 2.31 -36.10
CA ALA A 506 43.16 2.30 -35.32
C ALA A 506 42.86 2.76 -33.86
N VAL A 507 42.86 1.87 -32.87
CA VAL A 507 43.95 1.63 -31.89
C VAL A 507 44.49 2.89 -31.19
N SER A 508 44.19 3.03 -29.88
CA SER A 508 45.19 3.25 -28.82
C SER A 508 44.54 3.71 -27.50
N ASP A 509 44.56 2.78 -26.53
CA ASP A 509 44.72 2.91 -25.07
C ASP A 509 44.65 4.26 -24.34
N ARG A 510 43.88 4.21 -23.23
CA ARG A 510 44.17 4.63 -21.82
C ARG A 510 42.82 4.99 -21.20
N GLY A 511 42.26 4.31 -20.20
CA GLY A 511 42.86 3.61 -19.07
C GLY A 511 42.46 4.35 -17.79
N GLY A 512 41.61 3.73 -16.97
CA GLY A 512 41.65 3.92 -15.52
C GLY A 512 40.46 4.62 -14.83
N CYS A 513 39.81 3.80 -14.00
CA CYS A 513 39.45 4.06 -12.59
C CYS A 513 38.03 4.50 -12.21
N VAL A 514 37.44 3.55 -11.50
CA VAL A 514 36.35 3.54 -10.52
C VAL A 514 36.65 4.47 -9.32
N VAL A 515 35.56 4.85 -8.63
CA VAL A 515 35.34 4.96 -7.16
C VAL A 515 34.85 6.35 -6.73
N THR A 516 33.56 6.46 -6.36
CA THR A 516 33.08 6.66 -4.98
C THR A 516 31.58 6.49 -4.89
#